data_AF-A0A452XFY2-F1
#
_entry.id   AF-A0A452XFY2-F1
#
_cell.length_a   1.000
_cell.length_b   1.000
_cell.length_c   1.000
_cell.angle_alpha   90.00
_cell.angle_beta   90.00
_cell.angle_gamma   90.00
#
_symmetry.space_group_name_H-M   'P 1'
#
loop_
_entity.id
_entity.type
_entity.pdbx_description
1 polymer ?
#
loop_
_entity_poly.entity_id
_entity_poly.type
_entity_poly.pdbx_seq_one_letter_code
_entity_poly.pdbx_strand_id
1 'polypeptide(L)' 'MSPSHCRRLLAVALVCVLLLWRPAGAAEYPVGDGINGWDTGTNYASWAQSRSFAPGDVLGQYLHQPRYMGN' A
#
# COMPACT_ATOMS: atom_id res chain seq x y z
N MET A 1 -7.42 22.37 -35.59
CA MET A 1 -7.65 21.26 -34.64
C MET A 1 -9.01 21.48 -33.98
N SER A 2 -9.99 20.60 -34.16
CA SER A 2 -11.36 20.85 -33.69
C SER A 2 -11.41 20.81 -32.15
N PRO A 3 -12.12 21.75 -31.47
CA PRO A 3 -12.16 21.83 -30.00
C PRO A 3 -12.65 20.54 -29.31
N SER A 4 -13.39 19.71 -30.04
CA SER A 4 -13.83 18.38 -29.61
C SER A 4 -12.68 17.38 -29.40
N HIS A 5 -11.58 17.51 -30.16
CA HIS A 5 -10.42 16.63 -30.06
C HIS A 5 -9.54 17.01 -28.88
N CYS A 6 -9.29 18.31 -28.66
CA CYS A 6 -8.59 18.79 -27.47
C CYS A 6 -9.31 18.36 -26.19
N ARG A 7 -10.65 18.46 -26.14
CA ARG A 7 -11.44 18.00 -24.99
C ARG A 7 -11.33 16.50 -24.72
N ARG A 8 -11.34 15.68 -25.79
CA ARG A 8 -11.16 14.22 -25.67
C ARG A 8 -9.77 13.85 -25.19
N LEU A 9 -8.73 14.51 -25.71
CA LEU A 9 -7.35 14.31 -25.29
C LEU A 9 -7.15 14.72 -23.82
N LEU A 10 -7.73 15.84 -23.39
CA LEU A 10 -7.69 16.27 -22.00
C LEU A 10 -8.36 15.26 -21.06
N ALA A 11 -9.53 14.74 -21.46
CA ALA A 11 -10.25 13.74 -20.68
C ALA A 11 -9.46 12.43 -20.55
N VAL A 12 -8.84 11.96 -21.64
CA VAL A 12 -7.97 10.77 -21.61
C VAL A 12 -6.75 11.02 -20.71
N ALA A 13 -6.11 12.17 -20.82
CA ALA A 13 -4.96 12.52 -19.97
C ALA A 13 -5.33 12.56 -18.49
N LEU A 14 -6.48 13.15 -18.13
CA LEU A 14 -6.96 13.19 -16.75
C LEU A 14 -7.27 11.79 -16.20
N VAL A 15 -7.89 10.92 -17.01
CA VAL A 15 -8.14 9.53 -16.63
C VAL A 15 -6.82 8.79 -16.43
N CYS A 16 -5.83 8.97 -17.31
CA CYS A 16 -4.50 8.38 -17.14
C CYS A 16 -3.82 8.84 -15.85
N VAL A 17 -3.88 10.13 -15.52
CA VAL A 17 -3.31 10.67 -14.27
C VAL A 17 -3.99 10.05 -13.04
N LEU A 18 -5.31 9.92 -13.04
CA LEU A 18 -6.06 9.31 -11.94
C LEU A 18 -5.77 7.81 -11.79
N LEU A 19 -5.60 7.08 -12.90
CA LEU A 19 -5.28 5.64 -12.88
C LEU A 19 -3.82 5.37 -12.44
N LEU A 20 -2.92 6.32 -12.68
CA LEU A 20 -1.51 6.24 -12.28
C LEU A 20 -1.30 6.76 -10.86
N TRP A 21 -2.28 7.47 -10.29
CA TRP A 21 -2.22 7.94 -8.92
C TRP A 21 -2.35 6.77 -7.96
N ARG A 22 -1.23 6.36 -7.36
CA ARG A 22 -1.24 5.46 -6.21
C ARG A 22 -1.16 6.31 -4.95
N PRO A 23 -2.15 6.26 -4.04
CA PRO A 23 -1.97 6.89 -2.74
C PRO A 23 -0.76 6.22 -2.07
N ALA A 24 0.27 7.01 -1.80
CA ALA A 24 1.40 6.57 -0.97
C ALA A 24 0.93 6.54 0.49
N GLY A 25 0.12 5.54 0.82
CA GLY A 25 -0.13 5.17 2.20
C GLY A 25 1.05 4.38 2.74
N ALA A 26 1.44 4.63 3.98
CA ALA A 26 2.35 3.76 4.70
C ALA A 26 1.83 2.31 4.66
N ALA A 27 2.69 1.37 4.27
CA ALA A 27 2.37 -0.05 4.31
C ALA A 27 2.55 -0.60 5.73
N GLU A 28 1.66 -1.50 6.13
CA GLU A 28 1.79 -2.28 7.36
C GLU A 28 2.23 -3.69 7.01
N TYR A 29 3.36 -4.13 7.56
CA TYR A 29 3.90 -5.47 7.36
C TYR A 29 3.78 -6.29 8.64
N PRO A 30 2.88 -7.28 8.69
CA PRO A 30 2.83 -8.24 9.78
C PRO A 30 4.12 -9.05 9.80
N VAL A 31 4.83 -9.04 10.93
CA VAL A 31 6.13 -9.69 11.01
C VAL A 31 5.98 -11.20 11.10
N GLY A 32 6.66 -11.90 10.19
CA GLY A 32 6.77 -13.35 10.19
C GLY A 32 5.64 -14.13 9.51
N ASP A 33 4.63 -13.44 8.95
CA ASP A 33 3.50 -14.02 8.18
C ASP A 33 2.69 -15.15 8.87
N GLY A 34 2.98 -15.48 10.13
CA GLY A 34 2.34 -16.54 10.92
C GLY A 34 1.21 -16.03 11.82
N ILE A 35 0.33 -16.95 12.24
CA ILE A 35 -0.79 -16.68 13.18
C ILE A 35 -0.31 -16.08 14.53
N ASN A 36 0.92 -16.41 14.94
CA ASN A 36 1.52 -15.97 16.20
C ASN A 36 2.39 -14.70 16.04
N GLY A 37 2.59 -14.20 14.82
CA GLY A 37 3.44 -13.04 14.54
C GLY A 37 4.92 -13.29 14.85
N TRP A 38 5.45 -12.61 15.88
CA TRP A 38 6.86 -12.71 16.28
C TRP A 38 7.12 -13.98 17.13
N ASP A 39 7.76 -14.99 16.56
CA ASP A 39 8.05 -16.29 17.15
C ASP A 39 9.50 -16.76 16.89
N THR A 40 9.89 -17.89 17.49
CA THR A 40 11.24 -18.45 17.37
C THR A 40 11.42 -19.42 16.22
N GLY A 41 10.34 -19.80 15.52
CA GLY A 41 10.36 -20.76 14.41
C GLY A 41 10.50 -20.09 13.04
N THR A 42 10.27 -18.78 12.98
CA THR A 42 10.25 -18.01 11.74
C THR A 42 11.64 -17.64 11.25
N ASN A 43 11.89 -17.83 9.96
CA ASN A 43 13.08 -17.30 9.30
C ASN A 43 12.87 -15.84 8.89
N TYR A 44 13.23 -14.92 9.78
CA TYR A 44 13.07 -13.48 9.56
C TYR A 44 13.92 -12.90 8.44
N ALA A 45 15.05 -13.53 8.11
CA ALA A 45 15.87 -13.09 6.98
C ALA A 45 15.13 -13.31 5.66
N SER A 46 14.54 -14.49 5.48
CA SER A 46 13.72 -14.80 4.30
C SER A 46 12.45 -13.92 4.24
N TRP A 47 11.81 -13.68 5.39
CA TRP A 47 10.65 -12.80 5.47
C TRP A 47 10.99 -11.37 5.03
N ALA A 48 12.06 -10.78 5.58
CA ALA A 48 12.45 -9.41 5.26
C ALA A 48 12.85 -9.24 3.79
N GLN A 49 13.52 -10.25 3.20
CA GLN A 49 13.91 -10.24 1.79
C GLN A 49 12.70 -10.26 0.82
N SER A 50 11.54 -10.73 1.28
CA SER A 50 10.32 -10.76 0.46
C SER A 50 9.58 -9.42 0.37
N ARG A 51 10.03 -8.39 1.10
CA ARG A 51 9.34 -7.10 1.26
C ARG A 51 10.13 -5.94 0.67
N SER A 52 9.44 -4.86 0.35
CA SER A 52 10.03 -3.62 -0.13
C SER A 52 9.60 -2.48 0.78
N PHE A 53 10.44 -2.17 1.77
CA PHE A 53 10.14 -1.14 2.76
C PHE A 53 10.42 0.26 2.22
N ALA A 54 9.53 1.18 2.54
CA ALA A 54 9.64 2.60 2.30
C ALA A 54 9.56 3.39 3.63
N PRO A 55 10.11 4.62 3.68
CA PRO A 55 9.92 5.49 4.83
C PRO A 55 8.43 5.71 5.13
N GLY A 56 8.05 5.53 6.39
CA GLY A 56 6.67 5.64 6.85
C GLY A 56 5.98 4.29 7.06
N ASP A 57 6.52 3.20 6.50
CA ASP A 57 5.98 1.86 6.72
C ASP A 57 6.11 1.42 8.18
N VAL A 58 5.19 0.56 8.61
CA VAL A 58 5.11 0.06 9.97
C VAL A 58 5.30 -1.46 9.98
N LEU A 59 6.14 -1.93 10.90
CA LEU A 59 6.30 -3.35 11.20
C LEU A 59 5.51 -3.66 12.48
N GLY A 60 4.54 -4.56 12.39
CA GLY A 60 3.63 -4.83 13.51
C GLY A 60 3.27 -6.30 13.64
N GLN A 61 2.66 -6.67 14.76
CA GLN A 61 2.23 -8.05 15.01
C GLN A 61 0.87 -8.37 14.37
N TYR A 62 0.07 -7.34 14.06
CA TYR A 62 -1.24 -7.44 13.41
C TYR A 62 -1.52 -6.17 12.60
N LEU A 63 -2.28 -6.28 11.50
CA LEU A 63 -2.92 -5.12 10.87
C LEU A 63 -3.67 -4.39 11.99
N HIS A 64 -3.41 -3.11 12.20
CA HIS A 64 -4.29 -2.32 13.05
C HIS A 64 -5.60 -2.17 12.26
N GLN A 65 -6.53 -3.13 12.38
CA GLN A 65 -7.91 -2.80 12.08
C GLN A 65 -8.22 -1.58 12.93
N PRO A 66 -8.58 -0.42 12.35
CA PRO A 66 -9.00 0.70 13.15
C PRO A 66 -10.19 0.18 13.94
N ARG A 67 -9.97 -0.08 15.23
CA ARG A 67 -11.06 -0.41 16.13
C ARG A 67 -12.03 0.73 15.95
N TYR A 68 -13.26 0.37 15.57
CA TYR A 68 -14.42 1.24 15.64
C TYR A 68 -14.24 2.21 16.80
N MET A 69 -13.90 3.47 16.50
CA MET A 69 -13.96 4.55 17.47
C MET A 69 -15.43 4.91 17.59
N GLY A 70 -16.18 4.00 18.22
CA GLY A 70 -17.45 4.31 18.84
C GLY A 70 -17.15 4.91 20.21
N ASN A 71 -17.31 6.22 20.32
CA ASN A 71 -17.91 6.85 21.48
C ASN A 71 -18.55 8.16 21.03
#